data_AF-A0A537IAM6-F1
#
_entry.id   AF-A0A537IAM6-F1
#
_cell.length_a   1.000
_cell.length_b   1.000
_cell.length_c   1.000
_cell.angle_alpha   90.00
_cell.angle_beta   90.00
_cell.angle_gamma   90.00
#
_symmetry.space_group_name_H-M   'P 1'
#
loop_
_entity.id
_entity.type
_entity.pdbx_description
1 polymer ?
#
loop_
_entity_poly.entity_id
_entity_poly.type
_entity_poly.pdbx_seq_one_letter_code
_entity_poly.pdbx_strand_id
1 'polypeptide(L)'
;MFPPSTKAERRTFMILLGVSGLSLLLVAVLYAADPRRVIGDALVNTPSGDPLEIPSPSGSPYFHFKPVTLFFAASIVFSYSFFSLFKKRITNLPGYLRSLLLTLGVLGLSVSVYEVLFNFTLWLVLMLSQTPNPDHVVNGYPGGILQINVVFATKTFVALLFLSIFAIDSLRKTSFGFPAENG
;
A
#
# COMPACT_ATOMS: atom_id res chain seq x y z
N MET A 1 -14.05 -4.49 -10.17
CA MET A 1 -12.80 -4.63 -10.95
C MET A 1 -13.03 -5.48 -12.21
N PHE A 2 -12.54 -5.05 -13.37
CA PHE A 2 -12.75 -5.74 -14.65
C PHE A 2 -11.60 -6.70 -14.95
N PRO A 3 -11.84 -8.01 -15.11
CA PRO A 3 -10.79 -8.92 -15.54
C PRO A 3 -10.37 -8.59 -16.98
N PRO A 4 -9.09 -8.78 -17.35
CA PRO A 4 -8.65 -8.56 -18.72
C PRO A 4 -9.42 -9.49 -19.68
N SER A 5 -9.98 -8.88 -20.73
CA SER A 5 -10.83 -9.51 -21.73
C SER A 5 -10.02 -9.96 -22.96
N THR A 6 -8.98 -9.22 -23.31
CA THR A 6 -8.12 -9.51 -24.46
C THR A 6 -6.76 -10.09 -24.07
N LYS A 7 -6.09 -10.75 -25.02
CA LYS A 7 -4.70 -11.23 -24.82
C LYS A 7 -3.74 -10.06 -24.53
N ALA A 8 -3.93 -8.91 -25.18
CA ALA A 8 -3.12 -7.72 -24.99
C ALA A 8 -3.29 -7.14 -23.58
N GLU A 9 -4.53 -6.97 -23.12
CA GLU A 9 -4.82 -6.53 -21.75
C GLU A 9 -4.17 -7.46 -20.73
N ARG A 10 -4.36 -8.77 -20.89
CA ARG A 10 -3.75 -9.76 -19.98
C ARG A 10 -2.23 -9.63 -19.95
N ARG A 11 -1.58 -9.38 -21.08
CA ARG A 11 -0.13 -9.13 -21.15
C ARG A 11 0.26 -7.87 -20.40
N THR A 12 -0.48 -6.77 -20.57
CA THR A 12 -0.25 -5.53 -19.81
C THR A 12 -0.34 -5.77 -18.31
N PHE A 13 -1.39 -6.45 -17.84
CA PHE A 13 -1.55 -6.79 -16.44
C PHE A 13 -0.42 -7.68 -15.90
N MET A 14 0.08 -8.63 -16.69
CA MET A 14 1.23 -9.45 -16.29
C MET A 14 2.53 -8.64 -16.20
N ILE A 15 2.75 -7.70 -17.13
CA ILE A 15 3.89 -6.78 -17.08
C ILE A 15 3.79 -5.90 -15.84
N LEU A 16 2.62 -5.30 -15.58
CA LEU A 16 2.39 -4.46 -14.40
C LEU A 16 2.60 -5.24 -13.11
N LEU A 17 2.10 -6.48 -13.02
CA LEU A 17 2.33 -7.37 -11.89
C LEU A 17 3.83 -7.67 -11.68
N GLY A 18 4.55 -7.97 -12.77
CA GLY A 18 5.98 -8.25 -12.73
C GLY A 18 6.83 -7.05 -12.32
N VAL A 19 6.58 -5.88 -12.94
CA VAL A 19 7.30 -4.63 -12.64
C VAL A 19 7.02 -4.18 -11.21
N SER A 20 5.76 -4.15 -10.79
CA SER A 20 5.42 -3.79 -9.40
C SER A 20 5.97 -4.78 -8.38
N GLY A 21 5.96 -6.08 -8.67
CA GLY A 21 6.58 -7.11 -7.83
C GLY A 21 8.09 -6.93 -7.70
N LEU A 22 8.79 -6.64 -8.80
CA LEU A 22 10.22 -6.35 -8.79
C LEU A 22 10.53 -5.07 -8.00
N SER A 23 9.71 -4.03 -8.14
CA SER A 23 9.83 -2.81 -7.35
C SER A 23 9.65 -3.06 -5.85
N LEU A 24 8.67 -3.89 -5.46
CA LEU A 24 8.49 -4.28 -4.06
C LEU A 24 9.68 -5.07 -3.52
N LEU A 25 10.25 -5.98 -4.32
CA LEU A 25 11.46 -6.71 -3.97
C LEU A 25 12.65 -5.75 -3.79
N LEU A 26 12.82 -4.78 -4.69
CA LEU A 26 13.86 -3.75 -4.58
C LEU A 26 13.70 -2.94 -3.29
N VAL A 27 12.50 -2.46 -2.96
CA VAL A 27 12.24 -1.75 -1.71
C VAL A 27 12.54 -2.63 -0.50
N ALA A 28 12.16 -3.91 -0.51
CA ALA A 28 12.45 -4.83 0.57
C ALA A 28 13.97 -5.02 0.79
N VAL A 29 14.74 -5.12 -0.30
CA VAL A 29 16.20 -5.19 -0.24
C VAL A 29 16.80 -3.89 0.31
N LEU A 30 16.34 -2.72 -0.16
CA LEU A 30 16.80 -1.43 0.36
C LEU A 30 16.50 -1.29 1.86
N TYR A 31 15.31 -1.69 2.29
CA TYR A 31 14.90 -1.66 3.69
C TYR A 31 15.76 -2.60 4.57
N ALA A 32 16.06 -3.80 4.07
CA ALA A 32 16.88 -4.77 4.78
C ALA A 32 18.37 -4.39 4.85
N ALA A 33 18.86 -3.64 3.85
CA ALA A 33 20.25 -3.20 3.78
C ALA A 33 20.58 -2.04 4.74
N ASP A 34 19.57 -1.27 5.18
CA ASP A 34 19.73 -0.13 6.10
C ASP A 34 18.83 -0.28 7.34
N PRO A 35 19.17 -1.18 8.29
CA PRO A 35 18.36 -1.40 9.49
C PRO A 35 18.41 -0.17 10.42
N ARG A 36 17.23 0.39 10.72
CA ARG A 36 17.08 1.55 11.60
C ARG A 36 16.28 1.24 12.85
N ARG A 37 16.47 2.06 13.89
CA ARG A 37 15.68 2.00 15.14
C ARG A 37 14.21 2.37 14.92
N VAL A 38 13.95 3.31 14.00
CA VAL A 38 12.61 3.74 13.64
C VAL A 38 12.13 2.94 12.44
N ILE A 39 11.03 2.22 12.59
CA ILE A 39 10.44 1.39 11.54
C ILE A 39 10.01 2.26 10.38
N GLY A 40 10.40 1.84 9.17
CA GLY A 40 10.07 2.53 7.92
C GLY A 40 10.94 3.75 7.61
N ASP A 41 11.76 4.22 8.56
CA ASP A 41 12.55 5.44 8.38
C ASP A 41 13.59 5.32 7.25
N ALA A 42 14.15 4.12 7.04
CA ALA A 42 15.06 3.83 5.94
C ALA A 42 14.47 4.05 4.54
N LEU A 43 13.14 4.12 4.42
CA LEU A 43 12.45 4.38 3.16
C LEU A 43 12.04 5.84 2.99
N VAL A 44 12.23 6.66 4.02
CA VAL A 44 11.76 8.06 4.10
C VAL A 44 12.94 9.03 4.18
N ASN A 45 13.93 8.71 5.01
CA ASN A 45 15.06 9.55 5.35
C ASN A 45 16.38 8.82 5.07
N THR A 46 17.47 9.56 5.01
CA THR A 46 18.87 9.10 4.97
C THR A 46 19.39 8.88 6.39
N PRO A 47 20.57 8.25 6.60
CA PRO A 47 21.13 8.08 7.94
C PRO A 47 21.47 9.40 8.65
N SER A 48 21.72 10.49 7.90
CA SER A 48 21.89 11.84 8.45
C SER A 48 20.56 12.50 8.86
N GLY A 49 19.44 11.89 8.51
CA GLY A 49 18.09 12.41 8.74
C GLY A 49 17.51 13.17 7.56
N ASP A 50 18.29 13.52 6.53
CA ASP A 50 17.78 14.24 5.36
C ASP A 50 16.78 13.39 4.56
N PRO A 51 15.79 13.98 3.87
CA PRO A 51 14.88 13.24 3.00
C PRO A 51 15.60 12.33 2.00
N LEU A 52 15.25 11.05 1.96
CA LEU A 52 15.83 10.10 1.02
C LEU A 52 15.08 10.15 -0.31
N GLU A 53 15.78 10.65 -1.34
CA GLU A 53 15.22 10.82 -2.68
C GLU A 53 16.10 10.17 -3.75
N ILE A 54 15.46 9.44 -4.65
CA ILE A 54 16.13 8.68 -5.71
C ILE A 54 15.53 9.06 -7.07
N PRO A 55 16.34 9.49 -8.04
CA PRO A 55 17.69 10.06 -7.86
C PRO A 55 17.66 11.36 -7.03
N SER A 56 18.83 11.84 -6.57
CA SER A 56 18.93 13.10 -5.83
C SER A 56 18.35 14.27 -6.63
N PRO A 57 17.68 15.25 -5.99
CA PRO A 57 17.17 16.47 -6.65
C PRO A 57 18.23 17.24 -7.43
N SER A 58 19.48 17.18 -6.99
CA SER A 58 20.61 17.80 -7.67
C SER A 58 20.86 17.20 -9.06
N GLY A 59 20.64 15.90 -9.23
CA GLY A 59 20.79 15.18 -10.51
C GLY A 59 19.49 15.11 -11.32
N SER A 60 18.33 15.22 -10.67
CA SER A 60 17.01 15.19 -11.32
C SER A 60 16.01 16.10 -10.57
N PRO A 61 15.97 17.39 -10.93
CA PRO A 61 15.15 18.37 -10.20
C PRO A 61 13.64 18.11 -10.33
N TYR A 62 13.21 17.41 -11.38
CA TYR A 62 11.78 17.17 -11.65
C TYR A 62 11.35 15.71 -11.44
N PHE A 63 12.27 14.75 -11.49
CA PHE A 63 11.97 13.32 -11.38
C PHE A 63 12.78 12.69 -10.26
N HIS A 64 12.32 12.87 -9.04
CA HIS A 64 12.83 12.24 -7.83
C HIS A 64 11.65 11.70 -7.04
N PHE A 65 11.86 10.59 -6.33
CA PHE A 65 10.85 10.03 -5.45
C PHE A 65 11.50 9.36 -4.24
N LYS A 66 10.72 9.25 -3.17
CA LYS A 66 11.13 8.49 -1.99
C LYS A 66 10.88 7.00 -2.18
N PRO A 67 11.75 6.10 -1.67
CA PRO A 67 11.50 4.66 -1.69
C PRO A 67 10.13 4.26 -1.12
N VAL A 68 9.67 4.94 -0.07
CA VAL A 68 8.32 4.71 0.49
C VAL A 68 7.19 5.01 -0.50
N THR A 69 7.39 5.96 -1.43
CA THR A 69 6.42 6.27 -2.48
C THR A 69 6.41 5.17 -3.57
N LEU A 70 7.58 4.62 -3.90
CA LEU A 70 7.66 3.45 -4.78
C LEU A 70 6.97 2.24 -4.15
N PHE A 71 7.23 1.96 -2.87
CA PHE A 71 6.55 0.91 -2.10
C PHE A 71 5.03 1.05 -2.16
N PHE A 72 4.54 2.25 -1.85
CA PHE A 72 3.12 2.57 -1.87
C PHE A 72 2.48 2.32 -3.25
N ALA A 73 3.04 2.92 -4.30
CA ALA A 73 2.50 2.81 -5.65
C ALA A 73 2.57 1.37 -6.16
N ALA A 74 3.71 0.71 -5.97
CA ALA A 74 3.92 -0.68 -6.37
C ALA A 74 2.95 -1.63 -5.65
N SER A 75 2.69 -1.42 -4.35
CA SER A 75 1.74 -2.24 -3.59
C SER A 75 0.32 -2.18 -4.18
N ILE A 76 -0.15 -0.98 -4.55
CA ILE A 76 -1.48 -0.79 -5.14
C ILE A 76 -1.54 -1.43 -6.54
N VAL A 77 -0.56 -1.14 -7.40
CA VAL A 77 -0.52 -1.67 -8.77
C VAL A 77 -0.41 -3.20 -8.77
N PHE A 78 0.44 -3.75 -7.89
CA PHE A 78 0.59 -5.19 -7.70
C PHE A 78 -0.73 -5.83 -7.28
N SER A 79 -1.37 -5.28 -6.24
CA SER A 79 -2.64 -5.80 -5.72
C SER A 79 -3.74 -5.73 -6.78
N TYR A 80 -3.91 -4.59 -7.44
CA TYR A 80 -4.88 -4.41 -8.51
C TYR A 80 -4.66 -5.43 -9.63
N SER A 81 -3.41 -5.59 -10.07
CA SER A 81 -3.07 -6.49 -11.17
C SER A 81 -3.27 -7.95 -10.80
N PHE A 82 -2.90 -8.33 -9.57
CA PHE A 82 -3.09 -9.66 -9.03
C PHE A 82 -4.58 -10.03 -9.00
N PHE A 83 -5.40 -9.19 -8.37
CA PHE A 83 -6.84 -9.44 -8.25
C PHE A 83 -7.55 -9.46 -9.61
N SER A 84 -7.14 -8.58 -10.54
CA SER A 84 -7.67 -8.57 -11.92
C SER A 84 -7.33 -9.83 -12.71
N LEU A 85 -6.07 -10.29 -12.65
CA LEU A 85 -5.61 -11.48 -13.37
C LEU A 85 -6.20 -12.78 -12.82
N PHE A 86 -6.30 -12.87 -11.50
CA PHE A 86 -6.71 -14.10 -10.82
C PHE A 86 -8.20 -14.13 -10.44
N LYS A 87 -8.99 -13.12 -10.83
CA LYS A 87 -10.42 -13.01 -10.50
C LYS A 87 -11.21 -14.30 -10.68
N LYS A 88 -11.11 -14.94 -11.86
CA LYS A 88 -11.81 -16.21 -12.16
C LYS A 88 -11.45 -17.33 -11.18
N ARG A 89 -10.19 -17.42 -10.76
CA ARG A 89 -9.72 -18.42 -9.81
C ARG A 89 -10.21 -18.09 -8.40
N ILE A 90 -10.18 -16.83 -8.02
CA ILE A 90 -10.63 -16.32 -6.71
C ILE A 90 -12.13 -16.55 -6.53
N THR A 91 -12.96 -16.29 -7.55
CA THR A 91 -14.41 -16.52 -7.50
C THR A 91 -14.79 -17.99 -7.41
N ASN A 92 -13.91 -18.89 -7.83
CA ASN A 92 -14.08 -20.34 -7.79
C ASN A 92 -13.53 -21.00 -6.52
N LEU A 93 -13.06 -20.20 -5.55
CA LEU A 93 -12.63 -20.74 -4.26
C LEU A 93 -13.79 -21.44 -3.52
N PRO A 94 -13.51 -22.48 -2.72
CA PRO A 94 -14.47 -23.09 -1.81
C PRO A 94 -15.17 -22.06 -0.93
N GLY A 95 -16.46 -22.28 -0.65
CA GLY A 95 -17.29 -21.33 0.09
C GLY A 95 -16.69 -20.91 1.44
N TYR A 96 -16.12 -21.86 2.20
CA TYR A 96 -15.51 -21.60 3.50
C TYR A 96 -14.26 -20.70 3.40
N LEU A 97 -13.35 -20.96 2.45
CA LEU A 97 -12.16 -20.12 2.23
C LEU A 97 -12.55 -18.71 1.80
N ARG A 98 -13.54 -18.61 0.91
CA ARG A 98 -14.02 -17.32 0.44
C ARG A 98 -14.65 -16.50 1.56
N SER A 99 -15.44 -17.13 2.44
CA SER A 99 -15.99 -16.45 3.62
C SER A 99 -14.89 -15.99 4.56
N LEU A 100 -13.89 -16.83 4.85
CA LEU A 100 -12.74 -16.45 5.67
C LEU A 100 -11.98 -15.25 5.08
N LEU A 101 -11.62 -15.32 3.80
CA LEU A 101 -10.89 -14.25 3.11
C LEU A 101 -11.70 -12.96 3.03
N LEU A 102 -13.03 -13.05 2.88
CA LEU A 102 -13.90 -11.87 2.88
C LEU A 102 -13.97 -11.24 4.26
N THR A 103 -14.05 -12.03 5.34
CA THR A 103 -13.95 -11.54 6.72
C THR A 103 -12.62 -10.85 6.97
N LEU A 104 -11.50 -11.45 6.53
CA LEU A 104 -10.18 -10.83 6.63
C LEU A 104 -10.07 -9.54 5.80
N GLY A 105 -10.66 -9.52 4.60
CA GLY A 105 -10.71 -8.32 3.77
C GLY A 105 -11.46 -7.18 4.45
N VAL A 106 -12.64 -7.46 5.04
CA VAL A 106 -13.44 -6.47 5.80
C VAL A 106 -12.69 -6.01 7.04
N LEU A 107 -12.08 -6.92 7.80
CA LEU A 107 -11.25 -6.55 8.94
C LEU A 107 -10.09 -5.63 8.52
N GLY A 108 -9.37 -5.99 7.47
CA GLY A 108 -8.28 -5.16 6.93
C GLY A 108 -8.77 -3.80 6.45
N LEU A 109 -9.98 -3.72 5.85
CA LEU A 109 -10.61 -2.45 5.47
C LEU A 109 -10.90 -1.59 6.70
N SER A 110 -11.54 -2.16 7.73
CA SER A 110 -11.89 -1.43 8.95
C SER A 110 -10.65 -0.92 9.68
N VAL A 111 -9.63 -1.77 9.84
CA VAL A 111 -8.35 -1.39 10.48
C VAL A 111 -7.65 -0.30 9.68
N SER A 112 -7.53 -0.46 8.36
CA SER A 112 -6.85 0.52 7.52
C SER A 112 -7.56 1.88 7.49
N VAL A 113 -8.89 1.92 7.44
CA VAL A 113 -9.63 3.20 7.53
C VAL A 113 -9.33 3.90 8.85
N TYR A 114 -9.41 3.18 9.97
CA TYR A 114 -9.09 3.74 11.28
C TYR A 114 -7.65 4.27 11.33
N GLU A 115 -6.69 3.45 10.90
CA GLU A 115 -5.26 3.79 10.96
C GLU A 115 -4.90 4.95 10.04
N VAL A 116 -5.50 5.06 8.86
CA VAL A 116 -5.28 6.22 7.98
C VAL A 116 -5.74 7.51 8.67
N LEU A 117 -6.95 7.53 9.24
CA LEU A 117 -7.49 8.69 9.94
C LEU A 117 -6.68 9.02 11.19
N PHE A 118 -6.31 7.99 11.96
CA PHE A 118 -5.48 8.12 13.15
C PHE A 118 -4.11 8.73 12.79
N ASN A 119 -3.43 8.20 11.78
CA ASN A 119 -2.13 8.68 11.36
C ASN A 119 -2.19 10.13 10.84
N PHE A 120 -3.19 10.50 10.04
CA PHE A 120 -3.36 11.91 9.62
C PHE A 120 -3.60 12.85 10.80
N THR A 121 -4.39 12.42 11.78
CA THR A 121 -4.65 13.20 13.01
C THR A 121 -3.37 13.37 13.83
N LEU A 122 -2.63 12.28 14.03
CA LEU A 122 -1.37 12.28 14.76
C LEU A 122 -0.32 13.16 14.07
N TRP A 123 -0.22 13.05 12.74
CA TRP A 123 0.68 13.84 11.92
C TRP A 123 0.42 15.34 12.10
N LEU A 124 -0.84 15.76 12.02
CA LEU A 124 -1.24 17.16 12.22
C LEU A 124 -0.84 17.66 13.63
N VAL A 125 -1.14 16.91 14.68
CA VAL A 125 -0.84 17.31 16.06
C VAL A 125 0.66 17.42 16.30
N LEU A 126 1.46 16.44 15.84
CA LEU A 126 2.90 16.42 16.04
C LEU A 126 3.62 17.47 15.18
N MET A 127 3.11 17.77 13.99
CA MET A 127 3.67 18.84 13.16
C MET A 127 3.51 20.22 13.79
N LEU A 128 2.37 20.46 14.44
CA LEU A 128 2.09 21.73 15.12
C LEU A 128 2.83 21.89 16.45
N SER A 129 3.22 20.78 17.09
CA SER A 129 3.78 20.80 18.45
C SER A 129 5.27 20.49 18.54
N GLN A 130 5.87 19.80 17.56
CA GLN A 130 7.23 19.27 17.67
C GLN A 130 8.08 19.47 16.42
N THR A 131 7.68 18.92 15.27
CA THR A 131 8.48 18.93 14.04
C THR A 131 7.67 19.41 12.84
N PRO A 132 7.95 20.61 12.28
CA PRO A 132 7.19 21.11 11.13
C PRO A 132 7.45 20.29 9.87
N ASN A 133 8.49 19.44 9.84
CA ASN A 133 8.74 18.55 8.72
C ASN A 133 8.00 17.21 8.93
N PRO A 134 7.05 16.87 8.05
CA PRO A 134 6.30 15.62 8.13
C PRO A 134 7.13 14.34 8.10
N ASP A 135 8.31 14.37 7.47
CA ASP A 135 9.15 13.20 7.24
C ASP A 135 9.85 12.70 8.50
N HIS A 136 9.96 13.55 9.51
CA HIS A 136 10.55 13.24 10.81
C HIS A 136 9.50 12.95 11.89
N VAL A 137 8.21 12.96 11.53
CA VAL A 137 7.15 12.66 12.49
C VAL A 137 7.15 11.16 12.78
N VAL A 138 7.30 10.82 14.06
CA VAL A 138 7.42 9.46 14.55
C VAL A 138 6.39 9.20 15.65
N ASN A 139 5.69 8.07 15.55
CA ASN A 139 4.85 7.57 16.63
C ASN A 139 5.68 6.65 17.54
N GLY A 140 5.84 7.04 18.81
CA GLY A 140 6.50 6.23 19.84
C GLY A 140 5.56 5.70 20.92
N TYR A 141 4.25 5.89 20.83
CA TYR A 141 3.31 5.42 21.87
C TYR A 141 3.22 3.88 21.90
N PRO A 142 3.09 3.23 23.08
CA PRO A 142 3.01 3.80 24.43
C PRO A 142 4.33 3.98 25.19
N GLY A 143 5.49 3.56 24.67
CA GLY A 143 6.71 3.49 25.49
C GLY A 143 8.03 3.77 24.79
N GLY A 144 8.01 4.26 23.55
CA GLY A 144 9.20 4.60 22.76
C GLY A 144 10.06 3.40 22.33
N ILE A 145 9.73 2.19 22.79
CA ILE A 145 10.44 0.93 22.49
C ILE A 145 10.38 0.64 20.98
N LEU A 146 9.22 0.87 20.38
CA LEU A 146 8.98 0.70 18.95
C LEU A 146 8.52 2.03 18.40
N GLN A 147 9.37 2.64 17.59
CA GLN A 147 9.09 3.91 16.92
C GLN A 147 8.76 3.65 15.46
N ILE A 148 7.68 4.23 14.96
CA ILE A 148 7.27 4.07 13.56
C ILE A 148 7.20 5.45 12.90
N ASN A 149 7.84 5.59 11.75
CA ASN A 149 7.71 6.79 10.93
C ASN A 149 6.28 6.91 10.40
N VAL A 150 5.62 8.05 10.67
CA VAL A 150 4.18 8.23 10.38
C VAL A 150 3.91 8.28 8.87
N VAL A 151 4.84 8.78 8.06
CA VAL A 151 4.71 8.77 6.58
C VAL A 151 4.71 7.34 6.06
N PHE A 152 5.61 6.50 6.57
CA PHE A 152 5.66 5.07 6.25
C PHE A 152 4.39 4.34 6.70
N ALA A 153 3.96 4.55 7.95
CA ALA A 153 2.74 3.94 8.48
C ALA A 153 1.52 4.30 7.63
N THR A 154 1.32 5.59 7.37
CA THR A 154 0.19 6.09 6.57
C THR A 154 0.16 5.44 5.19
N LYS A 155 1.27 5.44 4.45
CA LYS A 155 1.35 4.84 3.12
C LYS A 155 1.11 3.33 3.14
N THR A 156 1.58 2.64 4.18
CA THR A 156 1.33 1.21 4.38
C THR A 156 -0.16 0.94 4.60
N PHE A 157 -0.83 1.70 5.46
CA PHE A 157 -2.26 1.52 5.71
C PHE A 157 -3.14 1.94 4.53
N VAL A 158 -2.77 2.98 3.76
CA VAL A 158 -3.47 3.28 2.49
C VAL A 158 -3.27 2.15 1.48
N ALA A 159 -2.07 1.57 1.36
CA ALA A 159 -1.86 0.40 0.51
C ALA A 159 -2.70 -0.81 0.95
N LEU A 160 -2.79 -1.05 2.26
CA LEU A 160 -3.66 -2.08 2.85
C LEU A 160 -5.13 -1.82 2.57
N LEU A 161 -5.59 -0.56 2.65
CA LEU A 161 -6.95 -0.14 2.32
C LEU A 161 -7.32 -0.57 0.89
N PHE A 162 -6.47 -0.22 -0.10
CA PHE A 162 -6.71 -0.62 -1.49
C PHE A 162 -6.63 -2.13 -1.69
N LEU A 163 -5.66 -2.81 -1.06
CA LEU A 163 -5.58 -4.27 -1.09
C LEU A 163 -6.87 -4.92 -0.57
N SER A 164 -7.41 -4.43 0.55
CA SER A 164 -8.68 -4.89 1.12
C SER A 164 -9.87 -4.63 0.19
N ILE A 165 -9.96 -3.44 -0.42
CA ILE A 165 -11.01 -3.12 -1.40
C ILE A 165 -10.96 -4.09 -2.58
N PHE A 166 -9.77 -4.31 -3.15
CA PHE A 166 -9.58 -5.19 -4.30
C PHE A 166 -9.86 -6.66 -3.97
N ALA A 167 -9.47 -7.10 -2.77
CA ALA A 167 -9.77 -8.42 -2.25
C ALA A 167 -11.28 -8.63 -2.11
N ILE A 168 -11.98 -7.72 -1.44
CA ILE A 168 -13.43 -7.79 -1.23
C ILE A 168 -14.17 -7.81 -2.57
N ASP A 169 -13.85 -6.91 -3.50
CA ASP A 169 -14.47 -6.87 -4.83
C ASP A 169 -14.27 -8.18 -5.60
N SER A 170 -13.09 -8.80 -5.48
CA SER A 170 -12.77 -10.05 -6.19
C SER A 170 -13.40 -11.29 -5.55
N LEU A 171 -13.63 -11.27 -4.25
CA LEU A 171 -14.23 -12.38 -3.48
C LEU A 171 -15.76 -12.37 -3.57
N ARG A 172 -16.38 -11.21 -3.81
CA ARG A 172 -17.83 -11.11 -4.01
C ARG A 172 -18.23 -11.70 -5.38
N LYS A 173 -19.24 -12.57 -5.38
CA LYS A 173 -19.80 -13.16 -6.62
C LYS A 173 -20.65 -12.15 -7.41
N THR A 174 -21.21 -11.17 -6.73
CA THR A 174 -22.00 -10.08 -7.29
C THR A 174 -21.16 -8.82 -7.38
N SER A 175 -20.87 -8.35 -8.60
CA SER A 175 -20.50 -6.94 -8.76
C SER A 175 -21.66 -6.07 -8.28
N PHE A 176 -21.38 -4.87 -7.78
CA PHE A 176 -22.39 -3.82 -7.67
C PHE A 176 -22.94 -3.54 -9.09
N GLY A 177 -23.97 -4.28 -9.47
CA GLY A 177 -24.80 -4.06 -10.64
C GLY A 177 -26.21 -4.13 -10.12
N PHE A 178 -26.96 -3.04 -10.29
CA PHE A 178 -28.39 -3.02 -10.04
C PHE A 178 -29.02 -4.23 -10.74
N PRO A 179 -29.98 -4.92 -10.11
CA PRO A 179 -30.68 -6.02 -10.76
C PRO A 179 -31.23 -5.49 -12.09
N ALA A 180 -30.89 -6.18 -13.18
CA ALA A 180 -31.58 -5.96 -14.44
C ALA A 180 -33.06 -6.26 -14.17
N GLU A 181 -33.90 -5.23 -14.25
CA GLU A 181 -35.34 -5.44 -14.32
C GLU A 181 -35.61 -6.30 -15.56
N ASN A 182 -36.10 -7.50 -15.33
CA ASN A 182 -36.59 -8.38 -16.39
C ASN A 182 -37.92 -7.78 -16.87
N GLY A 183 -37.91 -7.17 -18.06
CA GLY A 183 -39.10 -6.93 -18.87
C GLY A 183 -39.51 -8.18 -19.64
#